data_AF-E6Q7Y7-F1
#
_entry.id   AF-E6Q7Y7-F1
#
_cell.length_a   1.000
_cell.length_b   1.000
_cell.length_c   1.000
_cell.angle_alpha   90.00
_cell.angle_beta   90.00
_cell.angle_gamma   90.00
#
_symmetry.space_group_name_H-M   'P 1'
#
loop_
_entity.id
_entity.type
_entity.pdbx_description
1 polymer ?
#
loop_
_entity_poly.entity_id
_entity_poly.type
_entity_poly.pdbx_seq_one_letter_code
_entity_poly.pdbx_strand_id
1 'polypeptide(L)'
;MTRRRVLRALGLALLLLLAWLGSGYIGAQRACAHDPRFACSPRDTARAIRITDPTKSWAFYGRLAPGQHDRYRFTLQRAATVPWNLLIEKTDAANSARPVAILTSDSGAVLARATLAHEQSFYEPFSRIKYLSSPPVSLHLAPGKYRIEVVMHGPGSPQRYVMAIGSQERFGLWEIPYVLGAIHRIRTRGW
;
A
#
# COMPACT_ATOMS: atom_id res chain seq x y z
N MET A 1 24.14 -13.98 47.78
CA MET A 1 23.41 -14.62 46.65
C MET A 1 24.43 -15.34 45.77
N THR A 2 24.29 -16.64 45.48
CA THR A 2 25.37 -17.41 44.82
C THR A 2 25.42 -17.15 43.30
N ARG A 3 26.61 -17.13 42.71
CA ARG A 3 26.86 -16.91 41.26
C ARG A 3 25.97 -17.78 40.35
N ARG A 4 25.66 -19.01 40.78
CA ARG A 4 24.73 -19.92 40.08
C ARG A 4 23.29 -19.42 40.04
N ARG A 5 22.79 -18.77 41.10
CA ARG A 5 21.43 -18.21 41.13
C ARG A 5 21.31 -16.99 40.21
N VAL A 6 22.35 -16.15 40.15
CA VAL A 6 22.41 -14.98 39.26
C VAL A 6 22.43 -15.42 37.79
N LEU A 7 23.26 -16.41 37.44
CA LEU A 7 23.33 -16.93 36.07
C LEU A 7 22.01 -17.58 35.61
N ARG A 8 21.31 -18.29 36.51
CA ARG A 8 19.98 -18.85 36.21
C ARG A 8 18.93 -17.78 36.00
N ALA A 9 18.93 -16.73 36.82
CA ALA A 9 18.01 -15.60 36.68
C ALA A 9 18.24 -14.85 35.35
N LEU A 10 19.51 -14.60 34.98
CA LEU A 10 19.86 -13.98 33.70
C LEU A 10 19.47 -14.85 32.49
N GLY A 11 19.71 -16.17 32.57
CA GLY A 11 19.31 -17.10 31.51
C GLY A 11 17.79 -17.14 31.31
N LEU A 12 17.02 -17.15 32.41
CA LEU A 12 15.56 -17.11 32.35
C LEU A 12 15.05 -15.77 31.77
N ALA A 13 15.63 -14.65 32.20
CA ALA A 13 15.28 -13.33 31.67
C ALA A 13 15.55 -13.23 30.16
N LEU A 14 16.69 -13.77 29.68
CA LEU A 14 17.02 -13.80 28.26
C LEU A 14 16.05 -14.68 27.45
N LEU A 15 15.68 -15.86 27.97
CA LEU A 15 14.70 -16.74 27.34
C LEU A 15 13.31 -16.09 27.25
N LEU A 16 12.87 -15.41 28.31
CA LEU A 16 11.60 -14.68 28.32
C LEU A 16 11.63 -13.51 27.33
N LEU A 17 12.73 -12.78 27.24
CA LEU A 17 12.91 -11.71 26.25
C LEU A 17 12.85 -12.26 24.81
N LEU A 18 13.55 -13.37 24.54
CA LEU A 18 13.53 -14.02 23.22
C LEU A 18 12.15 -14.59 22.87
N ALA A 19 11.43 -15.17 23.84
CA ALA A 19 10.05 -15.63 23.64
C ALA A 19 9.08 -14.47 23.39
N TRP A 20 9.26 -13.34 24.09
CA TRP A 20 8.49 -12.12 23.88
C TRP A 20 8.77 -11.49 22.51
N LEU A 21 10.04 -11.38 22.12
CA LEU A 21 10.44 -10.91 20.78
C LEU A 21 9.95 -11.88 19.68
N GLY A 22 10.05 -13.18 19.89
CA GLY A 22 9.60 -14.21 18.95
C GLY A 22 8.09 -14.25 18.77
N SER A 23 7.32 -14.09 19.85
CA SER A 23 5.85 -14.02 19.78
C SER A 23 5.37 -12.73 19.10
N GLY A 24 6.03 -11.59 19.34
CA GLY A 24 5.80 -10.36 18.59
C GLY A 24 6.10 -10.52 17.09
N TYR A 25 7.18 -11.22 16.74
CA TYR A 25 7.55 -11.50 15.35
C TYR A 25 6.53 -12.37 14.62
N ILE A 26 6.01 -13.43 15.25
CA ILE A 26 5.00 -14.32 14.65
C ILE A 26 3.65 -13.59 14.47
N GLY A 27 3.26 -12.74 15.41
CA GLY A 27 2.03 -11.94 15.30
C GLY A 27 2.09 -10.91 14.17
N ALA A 28 3.25 -10.29 13.94
CA ALA A 28 3.46 -9.33 12.86
C ALA A 28 3.41 -9.96 11.46
N GLN A 29 3.75 -11.24 11.31
CA GLN A 29 3.69 -11.92 10.00
C GLN A 29 2.26 -12.25 9.52
N ARG A 30 1.28 -12.30 10.43
CA ARG A 30 -0.14 -12.51 10.07
C ARG A 30 -0.89 -11.22 9.78
N ALA A 31 -0.28 -10.10 10.12
CA ALA A 31 -0.76 -8.77 9.83
C ALA A 31 -0.32 -8.43 8.40
N CYS A 32 -1.15 -8.75 7.41
CA CYS A 32 -0.91 -8.36 6.01
C CYS A 32 -0.96 -6.83 5.88
N ALA A 33 0.15 -6.17 6.16
CA ALA A 33 0.29 -4.74 6.03
C ALA A 33 0.98 -4.48 4.70
N HIS A 34 0.29 -3.86 3.75
CA HIS A 34 0.96 -3.25 2.60
C HIS A 34 2.02 -2.24 3.08
N ASP A 35 3.12 -2.07 2.36
CA ASP A 35 4.07 -0.96 2.64
C ASP A 35 3.37 0.37 2.33
N PRO A 36 2.99 1.16 3.35
CA PRO A 36 2.16 2.33 3.16
C PRO A 36 3.02 3.48 2.67
N ARG A 37 2.84 3.88 1.41
CA ARG A 37 3.54 5.01 0.81
C ARG A 37 2.57 6.16 0.61
N PHE A 38 2.84 7.27 1.26
CA PHE A 38 2.09 8.48 0.99
C PHE A 38 2.65 9.13 -0.27
N ALA A 39 1.79 9.37 -1.26
CA ALA A 39 2.10 10.21 -2.42
C ALA A 39 2.18 11.70 -2.03
N CYS A 40 2.62 11.98 -0.79
CA CYS A 40 2.63 13.32 -0.21
C CYS A 40 3.68 14.21 -0.87
N SER A 41 3.27 15.47 -0.95
CA SER A 41 3.88 16.62 -1.60
C SER A 41 5.33 16.94 -1.11
N PRO A 42 6.19 17.64 -1.90
CA PRO A 42 5.86 18.37 -3.12
C PRO A 42 5.36 17.42 -4.21
N ARG A 43 4.11 17.62 -4.61
CA ARG A 43 3.43 16.81 -5.62
C ARG A 43 3.99 17.31 -6.94
N ASP A 44 5.20 16.88 -7.24
CA ASP A 44 5.79 17.11 -8.54
C ASP A 44 5.03 16.23 -9.53
N THR A 45 3.90 16.73 -10.01
CA THR A 45 3.09 16.09 -11.06
C THR A 45 3.88 15.92 -12.36
N ALA A 46 5.04 16.59 -12.50
CA ALA A 46 5.97 16.37 -13.59
C ALA A 46 6.82 15.10 -13.38
N ARG A 47 7.01 14.61 -12.14
CA ARG A 47 7.80 13.41 -11.85
C ARG A 47 6.96 12.25 -11.32
N ALA A 48 6.85 11.21 -12.14
CA ALA A 48 6.19 9.97 -11.74
C ALA A 48 6.91 9.28 -10.57
N ILE A 49 6.13 8.86 -9.58
CA ILE A 49 6.57 8.05 -8.44
C ILE A 49 7.09 6.72 -8.96
N ARG A 50 8.33 6.37 -8.59
CA ARG A 50 8.94 5.11 -9.00
C ARG A 50 8.52 4.00 -8.03
N ILE A 51 7.86 2.97 -8.54
CA ILE A 51 7.61 1.71 -7.84
C ILE A 51 8.81 0.81 -8.13
N THR A 52 9.61 0.52 -7.12
CA THR A 52 10.90 -0.18 -7.27
C THR A 52 10.74 -1.67 -7.57
N ASP A 53 9.76 -2.30 -6.95
CA ASP A 53 9.37 -3.69 -7.21
C ASP A 53 7.84 -3.80 -7.19
N PRO A 54 7.15 -3.88 -8.34
CA PRO A 54 5.69 -3.95 -8.38
C PRO A 54 5.13 -5.29 -7.86
N THR A 55 5.97 -6.29 -7.58
CA THR A 55 5.52 -7.56 -6.99
C THR A 55 5.45 -7.50 -5.47
N LYS A 56 6.23 -6.60 -4.84
CA LYS A 56 6.11 -6.27 -3.42
C LYS A 56 4.76 -5.60 -3.14
N SER A 57 4.19 -5.90 -1.98
CA SER A 57 2.91 -5.37 -1.52
C SER A 57 3.04 -3.89 -1.15
N TRP A 58 2.56 -2.99 -2.00
CA TRP A 58 2.55 -1.54 -1.78
C TRP A 58 1.13 -1.01 -1.69
N ALA A 59 0.92 0.00 -0.84
CA ALA A 59 -0.29 0.82 -0.84
C ALA A 59 0.09 2.30 -0.98
N PHE A 60 -0.32 2.93 -2.07
CA PHE A 60 -0.07 4.34 -2.34
C PHE A 60 -1.27 5.18 -1.96
N TYR A 61 -1.11 6.02 -0.95
CA TYR A 61 -2.15 6.91 -0.43
C TYR A 61 -2.04 8.29 -1.09
N GLY A 62 -3.11 8.74 -1.75
CA GLY A 62 -3.14 10.02 -2.45
C GLY A 62 -4.46 10.77 -2.25
N ARG A 63 -4.51 12.03 -2.70
CA ARG A 63 -5.72 12.88 -2.60
C ARG A 63 -5.87 13.77 -3.81
N LEU A 64 -6.86 13.53 -4.67
CA LEU A 64 -7.00 14.28 -5.92
C LEU A 64 -8.22 15.18 -5.88
N ALA A 65 -8.06 16.41 -6.34
CA ALA A 65 -9.18 17.24 -6.78
C ALA A 65 -9.59 16.85 -8.21
N PRO A 66 -10.82 17.16 -8.65
CA PRO A 66 -11.23 16.98 -10.04
C PRO A 66 -10.20 17.53 -11.03
N GLY A 67 -9.88 16.77 -12.08
CA GLY A 67 -8.88 17.14 -13.09
C GLY A 67 -7.42 16.98 -12.66
N GLN A 68 -7.15 16.59 -11.40
CA GLN A 68 -5.81 16.23 -10.98
C GLN A 68 -5.53 14.74 -11.22
N HIS A 69 -4.24 14.45 -11.36
CA HIS A 69 -3.73 13.10 -11.53
C HIS A 69 -2.42 12.90 -10.78
N ASP A 70 -2.18 11.67 -10.35
CA ASP A 70 -0.91 11.19 -9.84
C ASP A 70 -0.33 10.15 -10.81
N ARG A 71 1.00 10.16 -10.99
CA ARG A 71 1.70 9.28 -11.94
C ARG A 71 2.66 8.36 -11.22
N TYR A 72 2.68 7.12 -11.66
CA TYR A 72 3.57 6.08 -11.19
C TYR A 72 4.25 5.40 -12.36
N ARG A 73 5.45 4.87 -12.12
CA ARG A 73 6.20 4.09 -13.12
C ARG A 73 6.94 2.94 -12.48
N PHE A 74 7.06 1.85 -13.23
CA PHE A 74 7.88 0.72 -12.85
C PHE A 74 8.47 0.02 -14.06
N THR A 75 9.42 -0.87 -13.80
CA THR A 75 10.05 -1.70 -14.82
C THR A 75 10.09 -3.14 -14.32
N LEU A 76 9.61 -4.05 -15.15
CA LEU A 76 9.70 -5.49 -14.92
C LEU A 76 10.87 -6.05 -15.71
N GLN A 77 11.76 -6.78 -15.02
CA GLN A 77 12.88 -7.48 -15.65
C GLN A 77 12.49 -8.89 -16.13
N ARG A 78 11.41 -9.44 -15.57
CA ARG A 78 10.86 -10.75 -15.89
C ARG A 78 9.34 -10.66 -15.92
N ALA A 79 8.70 -11.57 -16.64
CA ALA A 79 7.25 -11.69 -16.62
C ALA A 79 6.75 -11.93 -15.19
N ALA A 80 5.64 -11.31 -14.83
CA ALA A 80 5.06 -11.40 -13.49
C ALA A 80 3.55 -11.24 -13.52
N THR A 81 2.89 -11.89 -12.55
CA THR A 81 1.50 -11.59 -12.21
C THR A 81 1.51 -10.57 -11.07
N VAL A 82 0.90 -9.40 -11.31
CA VAL A 82 0.89 -8.28 -10.37
C VAL A 82 -0.56 -7.98 -9.98
N PRO A 83 -0.97 -8.31 -8.74
CA PRO A 83 -2.25 -7.86 -8.21
C PRO A 83 -2.30 -6.34 -8.18
N TRP A 84 -3.45 -5.77 -8.54
CA TRP A 84 -3.64 -4.32 -8.59
C TRP A 84 -5.07 -3.97 -8.23
N ASN A 85 -5.22 -2.91 -7.43
CA ASN A 85 -6.51 -2.47 -6.93
C ASN A 85 -6.53 -0.97 -6.64
N LEU A 86 -7.69 -0.36 -6.79
CA LEU A 86 -7.96 1.04 -6.46
C LEU A 86 -9.07 1.10 -5.40
N LEU A 87 -8.89 1.94 -4.40
CA LEU A 87 -9.82 2.08 -3.28
C LEU A 87 -10.09 3.56 -2.97
N ILE A 88 -11.28 3.85 -2.45
CA ILE A 88 -11.65 5.11 -1.78
C ILE A 88 -12.31 4.79 -0.44
N GLU A 89 -12.33 5.74 0.49
CA GLU A 89 -13.10 5.56 1.72
C GLU A 89 -14.59 5.39 1.40
N LYS A 90 -15.28 4.46 2.05
CA LYS A 90 -16.70 4.17 1.74
C LYS A 90 -17.61 5.38 1.99
N THR A 91 -17.22 6.29 2.87
CA THR A 91 -17.92 7.56 3.11
C THR A 91 -17.92 8.48 1.89
N ASP A 92 -16.95 8.32 0.98
CA ASP A 92 -16.84 9.11 -0.25
C ASP A 92 -17.64 8.49 -1.42
N ALA A 93 -18.34 7.38 -1.20
CA ALA A 93 -19.12 6.69 -2.25
C ALA A 93 -20.26 7.55 -2.84
N ALA A 94 -20.65 8.65 -2.18
CA ALA A 94 -21.64 9.59 -2.70
C ALA A 94 -21.03 10.78 -3.46
N ASN A 95 -19.70 10.96 -3.44
CA ASN A 95 -19.03 12.00 -4.24
C ASN A 95 -19.35 11.75 -5.73
N SER A 96 -19.48 12.75 -6.59
CA SER A 96 -19.62 12.51 -8.04
C SER A 96 -18.26 12.39 -8.74
N ALA A 97 -17.20 12.91 -8.12
CA ALA A 97 -15.83 12.73 -8.61
C ALA A 97 -15.37 11.30 -8.29
N ARG A 98 -14.70 10.64 -9.24
CA ARG A 98 -14.21 9.25 -9.08
C ARG A 98 -12.79 9.09 -9.60
N PRO A 99 -11.87 8.49 -8.83
CA PRO A 99 -10.58 8.14 -9.36
C PRO A 99 -10.74 6.97 -10.33
N VAL A 100 -9.96 7.01 -11.39
CA VAL A 100 -9.74 5.87 -12.28
C VAL A 100 -8.24 5.68 -12.36
N ALA A 101 -7.79 4.44 -12.17
CA ALA A 101 -6.39 4.11 -12.36
C ALA A 101 -6.24 3.43 -13.72
N ILE A 102 -5.27 3.87 -14.52
CA ILE A 102 -5.04 3.42 -15.89
C ILE A 102 -3.61 2.93 -16.00
N LEU A 103 -3.44 1.67 -16.40
CA LEU A 103 -2.13 1.07 -16.68
C LEU A 103 -1.83 1.15 -18.17
N THR A 104 -0.66 1.66 -18.52
CA THR A 104 -0.15 1.71 -19.90
C THR A 104 1.22 1.06 -20.02
N SER A 105 1.48 0.45 -21.18
CA SER A 105 2.81 0.00 -21.59
C SER A 105 3.70 1.18 -22.01
N ASP A 106 4.98 0.91 -22.28
CA ASP A 106 5.88 1.93 -22.82
C ASP A 106 5.49 2.43 -24.22
N SER A 107 4.78 1.60 -25.00
CA SER A 107 4.21 1.99 -26.29
C SER A 107 2.97 2.86 -26.18
N GLY A 108 2.48 3.13 -24.96
CA GLY A 108 1.25 3.89 -24.71
C GLY A 108 -0.04 3.07 -24.81
N ALA A 109 0.05 1.76 -25.07
CA ALA A 109 -1.13 0.90 -25.09
C ALA A 109 -1.75 0.79 -23.69
N VAL A 110 -3.05 1.00 -23.58
CA VAL A 110 -3.80 0.79 -22.33
C VAL A 110 -3.96 -0.71 -22.10
N LEU A 111 -3.43 -1.19 -20.99
CA LEU A 111 -3.45 -2.61 -20.65
C LEU A 111 -4.56 -2.96 -19.66
N ALA A 112 -4.90 -2.04 -18.75
CA ALA A 112 -5.93 -2.25 -17.75
C ALA A 112 -6.47 -0.93 -17.20
N ARG A 113 -7.69 -0.99 -16.65
CA ARG A 113 -8.33 0.10 -15.91
C ARG A 113 -8.92 -0.45 -14.61
N ALA A 114 -8.63 0.21 -13.49
CA ALA A 114 -9.31 -0.04 -12.23
C ALA A 114 -10.35 1.06 -12.00
N THR A 115 -11.61 0.67 -11.90
CA THR A 115 -12.76 1.56 -11.67
C THR A 115 -13.59 1.08 -10.49
N LEU A 116 -14.25 2.01 -9.81
CA LEU A 116 -15.09 1.76 -8.63
C LEU A 116 -16.56 1.56 -9.00
N ALA A 117 -16.83 1.03 -10.20
CA ALA A 117 -18.18 0.95 -10.75
C ALA A 117 -19.09 -0.07 -10.02
N HIS A 118 -18.49 -1.00 -9.26
CA HIS A 118 -19.21 -2.02 -8.50
C HIS A 118 -18.93 -1.86 -7.02
N GLU A 119 -19.97 -2.01 -6.19
CA GLU A 119 -19.83 -1.89 -4.73
C GLU A 119 -19.15 -3.11 -4.11
N GLN A 120 -17.82 -3.14 -4.13
CA GLN A 120 -17.05 -4.09 -3.33
C GLN A 120 -16.52 -3.39 -2.08
N SER A 121 -17.06 -3.74 -0.92
CA SER A 121 -16.59 -3.19 0.36
C SER A 121 -15.42 -4.01 0.90
N PHE A 122 -14.36 -3.33 1.33
CA PHE A 122 -13.20 -3.91 2.00
C PHE A 122 -13.00 -3.23 3.36
N TYR A 123 -12.66 -3.99 4.40
CA TYR A 123 -12.33 -3.43 5.71
C TYR A 123 -10.83 -3.58 5.96
N GLU A 124 -10.12 -2.45 6.13
CA GLU A 124 -8.70 -2.45 6.47
C GLU A 124 -8.54 -2.51 7.99
N PRO A 125 -8.03 -3.62 8.56
CA PRO A 125 -7.99 -3.82 10.01
C PRO A 125 -7.08 -2.84 10.75
N PHE A 126 -6.03 -2.31 10.09
CA PHE A 126 -5.06 -1.39 10.71
C PHE A 126 -5.60 0.03 10.87
N SER A 127 -6.21 0.57 9.81
CA SER A 127 -6.82 1.90 9.84
C SER A 127 -8.23 1.88 10.44
N ARG A 128 -8.88 0.71 10.47
CA ARG A 128 -10.30 0.53 10.79
C ARG A 128 -11.23 1.26 9.82
N ILE A 129 -10.76 1.53 8.61
CA ILE A 129 -11.51 2.19 7.55
C ILE A 129 -12.20 1.12 6.69
N LYS A 130 -13.46 1.41 6.32
CA LYS A 130 -14.14 0.67 5.26
C LYS A 130 -13.89 1.40 3.94
N TYR A 131 -13.39 0.67 2.96
CA TYR A 131 -13.17 1.15 1.62
C TYR A 131 -14.24 0.63 0.66
N LEU A 132 -14.53 1.44 -0.36
CA LEU A 132 -15.05 0.97 -1.62
C LEU A 132 -13.85 0.62 -2.51
N SER A 133 -13.84 -0.58 -3.05
CA SER A 133 -12.74 -1.17 -3.82
C SER A 133 -13.17 -1.42 -5.27
N SER A 134 -12.24 -1.28 -6.20
CA SER A 134 -12.40 -1.86 -7.53
C SER A 134 -12.38 -3.38 -7.43
N PRO A 135 -12.93 -4.10 -8.43
CA PRO A 135 -12.68 -5.53 -8.57
C PRO A 135 -11.17 -5.81 -8.59
N PRO A 136 -10.66 -6.83 -7.88
CA PRO A 136 -9.26 -7.19 -7.93
C PRO A 136 -8.83 -7.53 -9.36
N VAL A 137 -7.74 -6.92 -9.82
CA VAL A 137 -7.16 -7.22 -11.14
C VAL A 137 -5.83 -7.93 -10.95
N SER A 138 -5.68 -9.10 -11.58
CA SER A 138 -4.41 -9.81 -11.70
C SER A 138 -3.77 -9.48 -13.05
N LEU A 139 -2.79 -8.59 -13.05
CA LEU A 139 -2.13 -8.15 -14.27
C LEU A 139 -1.04 -9.15 -14.67
N HIS A 140 -1.20 -9.81 -15.81
CA HIS A 140 -0.15 -10.67 -16.38
C HIS A 140 0.74 -9.83 -17.30
N LEU A 141 1.89 -9.40 -16.81
CA LEU A 141 2.76 -8.45 -17.48
C LEU A 141 4.05 -9.12 -17.95
N ALA A 142 4.47 -8.81 -19.17
CA ALA A 142 5.77 -9.18 -19.72
C ALA A 142 6.91 -8.32 -19.11
N PRO A 143 8.19 -8.63 -19.37
CA PRO A 143 9.27 -7.69 -19.10
C PRO A 143 9.05 -6.38 -19.89
N GLY A 144 9.27 -5.24 -19.24
CA GLY A 144 9.02 -3.94 -19.87
C GLY A 144 8.87 -2.79 -18.89
N LYS A 145 8.64 -1.59 -19.45
CA LYS A 145 8.34 -0.38 -18.67
C LYS A 145 6.86 -0.11 -18.70
N TYR A 146 6.34 0.30 -17.56
CA TYR A 146 4.92 0.52 -17.35
C TYR A 146 4.69 1.83 -16.63
N ARG A 147 3.56 2.46 -16.94
CA ARG A 147 3.09 3.68 -16.28
C ARG A 147 1.68 3.44 -15.74
N ILE A 148 1.43 3.91 -14.53
CA ILE A 148 0.07 4.01 -13.98
C ILE A 148 -0.25 5.47 -13.79
N GLU A 149 -1.42 5.89 -14.22
CA GLU A 149 -1.97 7.21 -13.91
C GLU A 149 -3.26 7.03 -13.14
N VAL A 150 -3.37 7.69 -11.99
CA VAL A 150 -4.61 7.78 -11.22
C VAL A 150 -5.19 9.16 -11.47
N VAL A 151 -6.32 9.22 -12.15
CA VAL A 151 -6.96 10.48 -12.57
C VAL A 151 -8.28 10.63 -11.87
N MET A 152 -8.57 11.82 -11.33
CA MET A 152 -9.88 12.14 -10.79
C MET A 152 -10.82 12.66 -11.88
N HIS A 153 -11.81 11.84 -12.25
CA HIS A 153 -12.83 12.18 -13.24
C HIS A 153 -14.10 12.72 -12.59
N GLY A 154 -14.84 13.53 -13.35
CA GLY A 154 -16.17 14.03 -12.97
C GLY A 154 -16.14 15.28 -12.10
N PRO A 155 -17.29 15.98 -11.97
CA PRO A 155 -17.45 17.08 -11.03
C PRO A 155 -17.48 16.53 -9.60
N GLY A 156 -17.03 17.27 -8.59
CA GLY A 156 -17.13 16.85 -7.19
C GLY A 156 -16.10 17.48 -6.28
N SER A 157 -15.99 16.97 -5.06
CA SER A 157 -15.01 17.44 -4.09
C SER A 157 -13.70 16.64 -4.18
N PRO A 158 -12.57 17.23 -3.76
CA PRO A 158 -11.31 16.47 -3.66
C PRO A 158 -11.44 15.33 -2.66
N GLN A 159 -11.02 14.13 -3.05
CA GLN A 159 -11.12 12.94 -2.22
C GLN A 159 -9.83 12.14 -2.19
N ARG A 160 -9.76 11.28 -1.19
CA ARG A 160 -8.66 10.36 -0.97
C ARG A 160 -8.80 9.12 -1.82
N TYR A 161 -7.68 8.53 -2.21
CA TYR A 161 -7.64 7.21 -2.82
C TYR A 161 -6.45 6.40 -2.30
N VAL A 162 -6.56 5.10 -2.43
CA VAL A 162 -5.46 4.16 -2.22
C VAL A 162 -5.29 3.34 -3.50
N MET A 163 -4.08 3.31 -4.05
CA MET A 163 -3.72 2.37 -5.10
C MET A 163 -2.85 1.27 -4.48
N ALA A 164 -3.36 0.05 -4.45
CA ALA A 164 -2.61 -1.12 -4.00
C ALA A 164 -2.02 -1.86 -5.21
N ILE A 165 -0.77 -2.31 -5.10
CA ILE A 165 -0.09 -3.09 -6.13
C ILE A 165 0.85 -4.12 -5.51
N GLY A 166 0.91 -5.31 -6.12
CA GLY A 166 1.72 -6.41 -5.66
C GLY A 166 1.10 -7.16 -4.47
N SER A 167 1.80 -8.19 -4.00
CA SER A 167 1.33 -9.05 -2.91
C SER A 167 2.44 -9.62 -2.03
N GLN A 168 3.70 -9.49 -2.42
CA GLN A 168 4.81 -10.04 -1.64
C GLN A 168 5.11 -9.12 -0.44
N GLU A 169 4.92 -9.63 0.75
CA GLU A 169 5.22 -8.92 2.01
C GLU A 169 6.67 -9.21 2.40
N ARG A 170 7.61 -8.51 1.76
CA ARG A 170 9.04 -8.58 2.07
C ARG A 170 9.50 -7.20 2.51
N PHE A 171 9.74 -7.06 3.81
CA PHE A 171 10.22 -5.81 4.41
C PHE A 171 11.70 -5.92 4.74
N GLY A 172 12.50 -4.95 4.27
CA GLY A 172 13.86 -4.77 4.75
C GLY A 172 13.86 -4.31 6.21
N LEU A 173 14.92 -4.62 6.96
CA LEU A 173 15.06 -4.21 8.37
C LEU A 173 14.90 -2.69 8.57
N TRP A 174 15.33 -1.90 7.59
CA TRP A 174 15.23 -0.44 7.59
C TRP A 174 13.84 0.10 7.22
N GLU A 175 12.95 -0.73 6.67
CA GLU A 175 11.59 -0.34 6.33
C GLU A 175 10.65 -0.48 7.54
N ILE A 176 11.01 -1.28 8.54
CA ILE A 176 10.19 -1.54 9.74
C ILE A 176 9.88 -0.25 10.52
N PRO A 177 10.85 0.65 10.83
CA PRO A 177 10.53 1.89 11.52
C PRO A 177 9.59 2.80 10.72
N TYR A 178 9.75 2.83 9.40
CA TYR A 178 8.89 3.61 8.50
C TYR A 178 7.45 3.08 8.53
N VAL A 179 7.27 1.76 8.37
CA VAL A 179 5.95 1.11 8.40
C VAL A 179 5.24 1.37 9.74
N LEU A 180 5.95 1.25 10.87
CA LEU A 180 5.39 1.54 12.19
C LEU A 180 4.96 3.01 12.33
N GLY A 181 5.79 3.94 11.87
CA GLY A 181 5.46 5.37 11.86
C GLY A 181 4.26 5.70 10.96
N ALA A 182 4.18 5.06 9.79
CA ALA A 182 3.07 5.24 8.87
C ALA A 182 1.75 4.66 9.40
N ILE A 183 1.77 3.47 10.01
CA ILE A 183 0.61 2.90 10.72
C ILE A 183 0.15 3.83 11.84
N HIS A 184 1.08 4.36 12.63
CA HIS A 184 0.76 5.31 13.69
C HIS A 184 0.11 6.59 13.13
N ARG A 185 0.62 7.12 12.02
CA ARG A 185 0.04 8.29 11.33
C ARG A 185 -1.38 8.01 10.86
N ILE A 186 -1.60 6.90 10.15
CA ILE A 186 -2.93 6.49 9.66
C ILE A 186 -3.92 6.39 10.82
N ARG A 187 -3.51 5.79 11.95
CA ARG A 187 -4.38 5.58 13.12
C ARG A 187 -4.70 6.87 13.89
N THR A 188 -3.77 7.80 14.00
CA THR A 188 -3.91 8.95 14.92
C THR A 188 -4.35 10.24 14.26
N ARG A 189 -4.02 10.45 12.98
CA ARG A 189 -4.22 11.72 12.28
C ARG A 189 -5.04 11.59 11.00
N GLY A 190 -5.41 10.37 10.60
CA GLY A 190 -5.77 10.10 9.21
C GLY A 190 -4.57 10.39 8.29
N TRP A 191 -4.80 10.47 6.98
CA TRP A 191 -3.71 10.66 6.01
C TRP A 191 -3.92 11.79 5.01
#